data_AF-A0A523R8P8-F1
#
_entry.id   AF-A0A523R8P8-F1
#
_cell.length_a   1.000
_cell.length_b   1.000
_cell.length_c   1.000
_cell.angle_alpha   90.00
_cell.angle_beta   90.00
_cell.angle_gamma   90.00
#
_symmetry.space_group_name_H-M   'P 1'
#
loop_
_entity.id
_entity.type
_entity.pdbx_description
1 polymer ?
#
loop_
_entity_poly.entity_id
_entity_poly.type
_entity_poly.pdbx_seq_one_letter_code
_entity_poly.pdbx_strand_id
1 'polypeptide(L)'
;MIDQNNNYFWQVVEEFNKLMKSAIQGPNCTDPAICKGECCSIKIDVPKVLAKEYIKRGYAEKSDFTRSNTFSFQLRFNEDTGKCFLFNKVLNGCSVHKSGIKPPQCWIYPTDFSNPSKNEISCKKISGWEIIDYQKAKKAENLLKQYVFLCQVEAKKESKGIYKRLGNLANGISSKKNEFLQEKLRKIAPRNLGGFIDQWDHLDLLSAEGLSLQMKKFCGKHNSKCHHLVDDFINCDMICNEIACKLVEFLQSNLYTYIKMEGLDVEGHYPLYKLLNYKIFNSK
;
A
#
# COMPACT_ATOMS: atom_id res chain seq x y z
N MET A 1 -24.43 9.35 8.41
CA MET A 1 -24.30 10.42 7.38
C MET A 1 -23.04 10.17 6.57
N ILE A 2 -23.15 10.00 5.26
CA ILE A 2 -21.98 9.93 4.38
C ILE A 2 -21.66 11.37 4.00
N ASP A 3 -20.64 11.92 4.64
CA ASP A 3 -20.06 13.20 4.26
C ASP A 3 -19.44 13.07 2.87
N GLN A 4 -20.15 13.54 1.83
CA GLN A 4 -19.73 13.39 0.44
C GLN A 4 -18.41 14.12 0.14
N ASN A 5 -18.03 15.10 0.97
CA ASN A 5 -16.82 15.90 0.80
C ASN A 5 -15.68 15.49 1.75
N ASN A 6 -15.91 14.50 2.62
CA ASN A 6 -14.98 14.12 3.68
C ASN A 6 -14.60 15.31 4.60
N ASN A 7 -15.49 16.29 4.77
CA ASN A 7 -15.27 17.45 5.64
C ASN A 7 -14.89 17.04 7.07
N TYR A 8 -15.58 16.05 7.63
CA TYR A 8 -15.30 15.52 8.96
C TYR A 8 -13.92 14.87 9.04
N PHE A 9 -13.50 14.15 8.00
CA PHE A 9 -12.15 13.59 7.93
C PHE A 9 -11.09 14.71 7.98
N TRP A 10 -11.29 15.75 7.17
CA TRP A 10 -10.35 16.88 7.12
C TRP A 10 -10.33 17.68 8.43
N GLN A 11 -11.49 17.91 9.05
CA GLN A 11 -11.57 18.51 10.39
C GLN A 11 -10.73 17.73 11.41
N VAL A 12 -10.85 16.40 11.43
CA VAL A 12 -10.05 15.54 12.32
C VAL A 12 -8.56 15.67 12.04
N VAL A 13 -8.13 15.64 10.78
CA VAL A 13 -6.70 15.74 10.40
C VAL A 13 -6.13 17.12 10.74
N GLU A 14 -6.84 18.19 10.40
CA GLU A 14 -6.40 19.57 10.64
C GLU A 14 -6.33 19.88 12.14
N GLU A 15 -7.34 19.48 12.91
CA GLU A 15 -7.37 19.67 14.36
C GLU A 15 -6.27 18.83 15.04
N PHE A 16 -6.08 17.58 14.62
CA PHE A 16 -4.98 16.75 15.11
C PHE A 16 -3.62 17.41 14.85
N ASN A 17 -3.36 17.85 13.62
CA ASN A 17 -2.12 18.50 13.25
C ASN A 17 -1.88 19.81 14.02
N LYS A 18 -2.94 20.61 14.23
CA LYS A 18 -2.89 21.84 15.03
C LYS A 18 -2.56 21.55 16.49
N LEU A 19 -3.21 20.56 17.10
CA LEU A 19 -2.97 20.16 18.48
C LEU A 19 -1.54 19.65 18.64
N MET A 20 -1.11 18.70 17.81
CA MET A 20 0.23 18.12 17.88
C MET A 20 1.32 19.18 17.75
N LYS A 21 1.21 20.09 16.78
CA LYS A 21 2.17 21.18 16.58
C LYS A 21 2.38 22.05 17.82
N SER A 22 1.35 22.19 18.67
CA SER A 22 1.39 23.02 19.89
C SER A 22 1.50 22.22 21.18
N ALA A 23 1.48 20.89 21.10
CA ALA A 23 1.54 19.98 22.24
C ALA A 23 2.91 19.34 22.41
N ILE A 24 3.76 19.37 21.37
CA ILE A 24 5.10 18.78 21.39
C ILE A 24 6.18 19.83 21.13
N GLN A 25 7.35 19.62 21.70
CA GLN A 25 8.57 20.37 21.42
C GLN A 25 9.67 19.39 21.01
N GLY A 26 10.45 19.71 19.99
CA GLY A 26 11.58 18.88 19.56
C GLY A 26 12.33 19.47 18.37
N PRO A 27 13.33 18.76 17.85
CA PRO A 27 14.21 19.27 16.82
C PRO A 27 13.46 19.61 15.52
N ASN A 28 13.91 20.65 14.82
CA ASN A 28 13.39 20.99 13.51
C ASN A 28 13.87 19.97 12.47
N CYS A 29 12.98 19.06 12.05
CA CYS A 29 13.23 18.04 11.02
C CYS A 29 13.66 18.59 9.65
N THR A 30 13.52 19.90 9.41
CA THR A 30 13.91 20.54 8.13
C THR A 30 15.23 21.31 8.24
N ASP A 31 15.82 21.40 9.44
CA ASP A 31 17.11 22.03 9.62
C ASP A 31 18.23 21.00 9.37
N PRO A 32 19.08 21.16 8.34
CA PRO A 32 20.17 20.24 8.05
C PRO A 32 21.26 20.14 9.12
N ALA A 33 21.42 21.17 9.95
CA ALA A 33 22.34 21.12 11.08
C ALA A 33 21.80 20.23 12.21
N ILE A 34 20.48 20.05 12.28
CA ILE A 34 19.80 19.27 13.31
C ILE A 34 19.42 17.90 12.76
N CYS A 35 18.53 17.85 11.76
CA CYS A 35 18.04 16.62 11.17
C CYS A 35 18.73 16.31 9.85
N LYS A 36 19.54 15.26 9.79
CA LYS A 36 20.23 14.81 8.55
C LYS A 36 19.30 14.06 7.58
N GLY A 37 18.00 14.40 7.58
CA GLY A 37 16.97 13.73 6.79
C GLY A 37 16.62 12.33 7.28
N GLU A 38 16.85 12.04 8.57
CA GLU A 38 16.72 10.69 9.16
C GLU A 38 15.41 10.48 9.93
N CYS A 39 14.51 11.46 9.93
CA CYS A 39 13.25 11.40 10.67
C CYS A 39 12.16 10.52 10.02
N CYS A 40 12.43 9.90 8.86
CA CYS A 40 11.39 9.27 8.03
C CYS A 40 11.74 7.86 7.54
N SER A 41 12.22 6.98 8.43
CA SER A 41 12.53 5.58 8.11
C SER A 41 11.36 4.61 8.38
N ILE A 42 10.12 5.07 8.20
CA ILE A 42 8.92 4.27 8.47
C ILE A 42 8.03 4.15 7.24
N LYS A 43 7.44 2.97 7.09
CA LYS A 43 6.33 2.73 6.17
C LYS A 43 5.06 3.32 6.79
N ILE A 44 4.36 4.16 6.02
CA ILE A 44 3.21 4.92 6.50
C ILE A 44 1.99 4.56 5.69
N ASP A 45 1.00 4.00 6.36
CA ASP A 45 -0.30 3.78 5.75
C ASP A 45 -1.13 5.06 5.76
N VAL A 46 -1.81 5.37 4.66
CA VAL A 46 -2.70 6.51 4.51
C VAL A 46 -4.05 6.10 3.89
N PRO A 47 -5.14 6.80 4.23
CA PRO A 47 -6.40 6.65 3.51
C PRO A 47 -6.29 7.25 2.10
N LYS A 48 -7.13 6.75 1.19
CA LYS A 48 -7.31 7.21 -0.17
C LYS A 48 -7.70 8.68 -0.24
N VAL A 49 -8.49 9.20 0.70
CA VAL A 49 -8.80 10.64 0.79
C VAL A 49 -7.53 11.47 0.93
N LEU A 50 -6.61 11.07 1.81
CA LEU A 50 -5.34 11.77 1.98
C LEU A 50 -4.41 11.60 0.77
N ALA A 51 -4.31 10.37 0.24
CA ALA A 51 -3.52 10.10 -0.95
C ALA A 51 -3.99 10.91 -2.17
N LYS A 52 -5.29 11.04 -2.38
CA LYS A 52 -5.88 11.89 -3.44
C LYS A 52 -5.53 13.37 -3.25
N GLU A 53 -5.49 13.85 -2.01
CA GLU A 53 -5.13 15.24 -1.73
C GLU A 53 -3.65 15.50 -2.02
N TYR A 54 -2.76 14.55 -1.72
CA TYR A 54 -1.35 14.65 -2.11
C TYR A 54 -1.18 14.73 -3.63
N ILE A 55 -1.90 13.90 -4.38
CA ILE A 55 -1.90 13.96 -5.86
C ILE A 55 -2.44 15.31 -6.34
N LYS A 56 -3.59 15.75 -5.81
CA LYS A 56 -4.24 17.02 -6.18
C LYS A 56 -3.33 18.22 -5.96
N ARG A 57 -2.53 18.22 -4.89
CA ARG A 57 -1.60 19.32 -4.55
C ARG A 57 -0.21 19.16 -5.19
N GLY A 58 0.02 18.13 -6.01
CA GLY A 58 1.29 17.91 -6.71
C GLY A 58 2.41 17.36 -5.82
N TYR A 59 2.09 16.75 -4.67
CA TYR A 59 3.08 16.10 -3.81
C TYR A 59 3.40 14.66 -4.22
N ALA A 60 2.55 14.03 -5.03
CA ALA A 60 2.61 12.62 -5.35
C ALA A 60 1.97 12.31 -6.70
N GLU A 61 2.36 11.18 -7.28
CA GLU A 61 1.63 10.50 -8.35
C GLU A 61 0.98 9.21 -7.82
N LYS A 62 0.09 8.59 -8.61
CA LYS A 62 -0.55 7.32 -8.23
C LYS A 62 0.47 6.20 -7.97
N SER A 63 1.61 6.23 -8.68
CA SER A 63 2.72 5.29 -8.54
C SER A 63 3.39 5.40 -7.17
N ASP A 64 3.28 6.52 -6.47
CA ASP A 64 3.88 6.71 -5.15
C ASP A 64 3.13 6.02 -4.00
N PHE A 65 2.06 5.28 -4.32
CA PHE A 65 1.25 4.56 -3.34
C PHE A 65 1.19 3.07 -3.68
N THR A 66 1.46 2.23 -2.69
CA THR A 66 1.19 0.78 -2.74
C THR A 66 -0.10 0.49 -1.98
N ARG A 67 -0.84 -0.56 -2.34
CA ARG A 67 -2.01 -0.98 -1.55
C ARG A 67 -1.53 -1.46 -0.17
N SER A 68 -2.35 -1.21 0.86
CA SER A 68 -2.08 -1.63 2.24
C SER A 68 -3.24 -2.45 2.81
N ASN A 69 -2.97 -3.13 3.91
CA ASN A 69 -3.96 -3.89 4.68
C ASN A 69 -4.47 -3.17 5.93
N THR A 70 -3.78 -2.12 6.38
CA THR A 70 -4.17 -1.35 7.58
C THR A 70 -5.09 -0.20 7.18
N PHE A 71 -4.62 0.68 6.29
CA PHE A 71 -5.45 1.67 5.60
C PHE A 71 -5.52 1.36 4.10
N SER A 72 -6.03 2.29 3.28
CA SER A 72 -6.23 2.06 1.85
C SER A 72 -4.93 1.94 1.06
N PHE A 73 -3.88 2.67 1.47
CA PHE A 73 -2.59 2.72 0.79
C PHE A 73 -1.45 2.83 1.80
N GLN A 74 -0.24 2.51 1.35
CA GLN A 74 1.01 2.83 1.99
C GLN A 74 1.79 3.79 1.09
N LEU A 75 2.47 4.75 1.70
CA LEU A 75 3.40 5.62 0.97
C LEU A 75 4.59 4.77 0.50
N ARG A 76 4.90 4.80 -0.80
CA ARG A 76 6.06 4.10 -1.34
C ARG A 76 7.32 4.55 -0.61
N PHE A 77 8.09 3.56 -0.19
CA PHE A 77 9.31 3.72 0.59
C PHE A 77 10.49 3.21 -0.25
N ASN A 78 11.55 4.02 -0.33
CA ASN A 78 12.79 3.62 -0.96
C ASN A 78 13.67 2.96 0.11
N GLU A 79 13.87 1.64 -0.01
CA GLU A 79 14.62 0.83 0.97
C GLU A 79 16.12 1.23 1.02
N ASP A 80 16.72 1.63 -0.11
CA ASP A 80 18.13 2.03 -0.16
C ASP A 80 18.41 3.32 0.63
N THR A 81 17.46 4.25 0.60
CA THR A 81 17.61 5.58 1.22
C THR A 81 16.86 5.69 2.54
N GLY A 82 15.99 4.71 2.85
CA GLY A 82 15.12 4.71 4.00
C GLY A 82 14.11 5.88 4.01
N LYS A 83 13.62 6.31 2.84
CA LYS A 83 12.80 7.53 2.70
C LYS A 83 11.55 7.31 1.85
N CYS A 84 10.44 7.93 2.25
CA CYS A 84 9.24 8.01 1.40
C CYS A 84 9.32 9.17 0.40
N PHE A 85 8.44 9.17 -0.61
CA PHE A 85 8.39 10.19 -1.66
C PHE A 85 8.16 11.63 -1.17
N LEU A 86 7.64 11.82 0.05
CA LEU A 86 7.46 13.14 0.65
C LEU A 86 8.77 13.78 1.11
N PHE A 87 9.89 13.05 1.10
CA PHE A 87 11.19 13.63 1.42
C PHE A 87 11.67 14.55 0.28
N ASN A 88 11.95 15.80 0.62
CA ASN A 88 12.50 16.79 -0.29
C ASN A 88 13.95 17.10 0.11
N LYS A 89 14.89 16.87 -0.82
CA LYS A 89 16.33 17.09 -0.62
C LYS A 89 16.68 18.56 -0.36
N VAL A 90 16.00 19.51 -1.03
CA VAL A 90 16.25 20.96 -0.91
C VAL A 90 15.79 21.47 0.46
N LEU A 91 14.64 20.99 0.93
CA LEU A 91 14.13 21.29 2.27
C LEU A 91 14.83 20.48 3.36
N ASN A 92 15.59 19.46 2.96
CA ASN A 92 16.15 18.41 3.80
C ASN A 92 15.13 17.87 4.83
N GLY A 93 13.93 17.56 4.37
CA GLY A 93 12.83 17.18 5.24
C GLY A 93 11.55 16.85 4.47
N CYS A 94 10.43 16.80 5.18
CA CYS A 94 9.14 16.42 4.60
C CYS A 94 8.48 17.61 3.89
N SER A 95 8.11 17.45 2.61
CA SER A 95 7.46 18.48 1.79
C SER A 95 6.11 18.94 2.33
N VAL A 96 5.40 18.07 3.06
CA VAL A 96 4.10 18.38 3.69
C VAL A 96 4.22 18.86 5.14
N HIS A 97 5.43 19.17 5.63
CA HIS A 97 5.65 19.53 7.04
C HIS A 97 4.80 20.74 7.49
N LYS A 98 4.57 21.72 6.62
CA LYS A 98 3.82 22.95 6.92
C LYS A 98 2.44 23.02 6.23
N SER A 99 1.99 21.94 5.58
CA SER A 99 0.81 21.96 4.71
C SER A 99 -0.53 21.76 5.44
N GLY A 100 -0.50 21.37 6.72
CA GLY A 100 -1.70 21.03 7.51
C GLY A 100 -2.28 19.64 7.20
N ILE A 101 -1.72 18.91 6.23
CA ILE A 101 -2.17 17.58 5.80
C ILE A 101 -1.12 16.50 6.05
N LYS A 102 -0.20 16.72 7.00
CA LYS A 102 0.78 15.71 7.42
C LYS A 102 0.03 14.49 7.99
N PRO A 103 0.41 13.24 7.64
CA PRO A 103 -0.31 12.07 8.14
C PRO A 103 -0.03 11.93 9.64
N PRO A 104 -1.03 11.57 10.46
CA PRO A 104 -0.88 11.46 11.91
C PRO A 104 0.30 10.58 12.37
N GLN A 105 0.61 9.48 11.67
CA GLN A 105 1.75 8.61 12.00
C GLN A 105 3.11 9.35 12.02
N CYS A 106 3.28 10.38 11.17
CA CYS A 106 4.51 11.19 11.17
C CYS A 106 4.65 12.10 12.40
N TRP A 107 3.60 12.26 13.21
CA TRP A 107 3.68 12.89 14.53
C TRP A 107 3.91 11.85 15.62
N ILE A 108 3.27 10.68 15.50
CA ILE A 108 3.32 9.62 16.51
C ILE A 108 4.71 9.02 16.63
N TYR A 109 5.33 8.63 15.50
CA TYR A 109 6.57 7.87 15.52
C TYR A 109 7.74 8.62 16.18
N PRO A 110 7.97 9.91 15.91
CA PRO A 110 9.05 10.64 16.56
C PRO A 110 8.79 10.93 18.04
N THR A 111 7.53 10.93 18.49
CA THR A 111 7.13 11.34 19.84
C THR A 111 6.60 10.18 20.70
N ASP A 112 6.63 8.94 20.20
CA ASP A 112 5.93 7.77 20.77
C ASP A 112 4.56 8.14 21.38
N PHE A 113 3.69 8.74 20.54
CA PHE A 113 2.38 9.31 20.93
C PHE A 113 1.36 8.22 21.33
N SER A 114 1.68 7.56 22.44
CA SER A 114 0.97 6.54 23.18
C SER A 114 2.01 5.99 24.17
N ASN A 115 2.33 6.75 25.21
CA ASN A 115 3.30 6.39 26.24
C ASN A 115 2.57 5.92 27.51
N PRO A 116 2.00 4.70 27.52
CA PRO A 116 1.28 4.17 28.67
C PRO A 116 2.17 4.05 29.91
N SER A 117 3.50 4.00 29.72
CA SER A 117 4.52 3.89 30.76
C SER A 117 5.02 5.21 31.34
N LYS A 118 4.62 6.38 30.80
CA LYS A 118 5.11 7.72 31.20
C LYS A 118 6.65 7.89 31.19
N ASN A 119 7.38 7.12 30.40
CA ASN A 119 8.83 7.26 30.31
C ASN A 119 9.23 8.50 29.48
N GLU A 120 10.43 9.03 29.70
CA GLU A 120 10.98 10.10 28.86
C GLU A 120 11.15 9.58 27.42
N ILE A 121 10.59 10.30 26.44
CA ILE A 121 10.56 9.85 25.04
C ILE A 121 11.60 10.64 24.26
N SER A 122 12.70 9.97 23.87
CA SER A 122 13.73 10.58 23.03
C SER A 122 13.75 9.99 21.61
N CYS A 123 14.01 10.84 20.62
CA CYS A 123 14.32 10.44 19.26
C CYS A 123 15.67 9.74 19.30
N LYS A 124 15.82 8.65 18.54
CA LYS A 124 17.04 7.82 18.46
C LYS A 124 18.35 8.56 18.15
N LYS A 125 18.36 9.88 17.89
CA LYS A 125 19.59 10.64 17.56
C LYS A 125 19.77 12.02 18.22
N ILE A 126 18.71 12.70 18.68
CA ILE A 126 18.82 14.07 19.24
C ILE A 126 17.68 14.27 20.25
N SER A 127 17.93 14.00 21.53
CA SER A 127 17.17 14.35 22.74
C SER A 127 15.62 14.27 22.79
N GLY A 128 14.87 13.90 21.74
CA GLY A 128 13.42 13.76 21.81
C GLY A 128 12.56 14.81 21.15
N TRP A 129 11.35 14.37 20.80
CA TRP A 129 10.19 15.23 20.86
C TRP A 129 9.46 14.94 22.17
N GLU A 130 9.29 15.96 22.99
CA GLU A 130 8.64 15.88 24.29
C GLU A 130 7.23 16.44 24.22
N ILE A 131 6.32 15.89 25.02
CA ILE A 131 4.98 16.45 25.20
C ILE A 131 5.05 17.57 26.24
N ILE A 132 4.86 18.81 25.79
CA ILE A 132 4.86 20.01 26.66
C ILE A 132 3.45 20.44 27.08
N ASP A 133 2.41 19.91 26.43
CA ASP A 133 1.00 20.16 26.80
C ASP A 133 0.21 18.85 26.77
N TYR A 134 0.10 18.24 27.95
CA TYR A 134 -0.59 16.96 28.12
C TYR A 134 -2.09 17.02 27.78
N GLN A 135 -2.75 18.15 28.05
CA GLN A 135 -4.19 18.28 27.77
C GLN A 135 -4.47 18.33 26.27
N LYS A 136 -3.64 19.05 25.51
CA LYS A 136 -3.72 19.04 24.05
C LYS A 136 -3.34 17.68 23.47
N ALA A 137 -2.31 17.03 24.01
CA ALA A 137 -1.92 15.69 23.60
C ALA A 137 -3.07 14.68 23.82
N LYS A 138 -3.73 14.70 24.98
CA LYS A 138 -4.88 13.83 25.27
C LYS A 138 -6.05 14.07 24.30
N LYS A 139 -6.31 15.32 23.90
CA LYS A 139 -7.31 15.63 22.87
C LYS A 139 -6.91 15.06 21.50
N ALA A 140 -5.65 15.22 21.11
CA ALA A 140 -5.13 14.65 19.86
C ALA A 140 -5.18 13.11 19.84
N GLU A 141 -5.02 12.44 20.99
CA GLU A 141 -5.19 10.98 21.09
C GLU A 141 -6.61 10.53 20.75
N ASN A 142 -7.63 11.29 21.19
CA ASN A 142 -9.02 11.01 20.84
C ASN A 142 -9.30 11.23 19.34
N LEU A 143 -8.72 12.27 18.75
CA LEU A 143 -8.82 12.52 17.30
C LEU A 143 -8.09 11.43 16.50
N LEU A 144 -6.96 10.92 17.00
CA LEU A 144 -6.25 9.81 16.36
C LEU A 144 -7.13 8.55 16.31
N LYS A 145 -7.84 8.21 17.39
CA LYS A 145 -8.79 7.08 17.40
C LYS A 145 -9.88 7.26 16.33
N GLN A 146 -10.41 8.48 16.19
CA GLN A 146 -11.39 8.81 15.15
C GLN A 146 -10.79 8.69 13.75
N TYR A 147 -9.58 9.23 13.53
CA TYR A 147 -8.85 9.11 12.27
C TYR A 147 -8.65 7.65 11.87
N VAL A 148 -8.15 6.82 12.78
CA VAL A 148 -7.92 5.37 12.55
C VAL A 148 -9.23 4.68 12.16
N PHE A 149 -10.32 4.95 12.89
CA PHE A 149 -11.63 4.40 12.57
C PHE A 149 -12.10 4.78 11.15
N LEU A 150 -12.00 6.07 10.78
CA LEU A 150 -12.37 6.55 9.45
C LEU A 150 -11.52 5.88 8.35
N CYS A 151 -10.21 5.76 8.57
CA CYS A 151 -9.30 5.11 7.63
C CYS A 151 -9.63 3.63 7.43
N GLN A 152 -9.94 2.90 8.50
CA GLN A 152 -10.32 1.49 8.42
C GLN A 152 -11.67 1.28 7.71
N VAL A 153 -12.64 2.17 7.95
CA VAL A 153 -13.93 2.14 7.23
C VAL A 153 -13.72 2.38 5.73
N GLU A 154 -12.84 3.31 5.37
CA GLU A 154 -12.50 3.60 3.98
C GLU A 154 -11.75 2.43 3.33
N ALA A 155 -10.76 1.85 4.01
CA ALA A 155 -10.00 0.70 3.52
C ALA A 155 -10.91 -0.51 3.20
N LYS A 156 -11.89 -0.79 4.07
CA LYS A 156 -12.91 -1.81 3.83
C LYS A 156 -13.79 -1.53 2.60
N LYS A 157 -14.03 -0.27 2.25
CA LYS A 157 -14.75 0.10 1.02
C LYS A 157 -13.83 -0.03 -0.20
N GLU A 158 -12.57 0.36 -0.06
CA GLU A 158 -11.58 0.33 -1.14
C GLU A 158 -11.21 -1.11 -1.56
N SER A 159 -11.18 -2.05 -0.61
CA SER A 159 -10.92 -3.47 -0.88
C SER A 159 -11.97 -4.10 -1.79
N LYS A 160 -13.25 -3.73 -1.64
CA LYS A 160 -14.35 -4.14 -2.53
C LYS A 160 -14.16 -3.65 -3.97
N GLY A 161 -13.31 -2.64 -4.17
CA GLY A 161 -12.92 -2.14 -5.49
C GLY A 161 -12.12 -3.13 -6.33
N ILE A 162 -11.64 -4.24 -5.76
CA ILE A 162 -10.81 -5.24 -6.47
C ILE A 162 -11.50 -5.76 -7.74
N TYR A 163 -12.82 -5.98 -7.69
CA TYR A 163 -13.61 -6.41 -8.86
C TYR A 163 -13.53 -5.43 -10.03
N LYS A 164 -13.45 -4.13 -9.75
CA LYS A 164 -13.30 -3.09 -10.79
C LYS A 164 -11.87 -3.00 -11.32
N ARG A 165 -10.88 -3.40 -10.52
CA ARG A 165 -9.46 -3.44 -10.91
C ARG A 165 -9.16 -4.67 -11.76
N LEU A 166 -9.82 -5.79 -11.47
CA LEU A 166 -9.81 -7.05 -12.22
C LEU A 166 -10.69 -7.07 -13.47
N GLY A 167 -11.37 -5.98 -13.80
CA GLY A 167 -12.23 -5.91 -14.99
C GLY A 167 -13.41 -6.88 -14.98
N ASN A 168 -14.02 -7.15 -13.81
CA ASN A 168 -15.18 -8.04 -13.70
C ASN A 168 -16.50 -7.39 -14.16
N LEU A 169 -16.54 -6.07 -14.40
CA LEU A 169 -17.76 -5.41 -14.84
C LEU A 169 -17.92 -5.54 -16.35
N ALA A 170 -19.12 -5.86 -16.84
CA ALA A 170 -19.42 -5.94 -18.27
C ALA A 170 -19.46 -4.55 -18.94
N ASN A 171 -18.30 -3.93 -19.15
CA ASN A 171 -18.16 -2.67 -19.87
C ASN A 171 -16.80 -2.56 -20.58
N GLY A 172 -16.69 -1.64 -21.54
CA GLY A 172 -15.48 -1.48 -22.36
C GLY A 172 -14.22 -1.11 -21.57
N ILE A 173 -14.34 -0.44 -20.41
CA ILE A 173 -13.19 -0.10 -19.56
C ILE A 173 -12.62 -1.37 -18.92
N SER A 174 -13.48 -2.25 -18.42
CA SER A 174 -13.08 -3.52 -17.86
C SER A 174 -12.41 -4.45 -18.88
N SER A 175 -12.95 -4.52 -20.11
CA SER A 175 -12.34 -5.32 -21.19
C SER A 175 -10.89 -4.91 -21.42
N LYS A 176 -10.66 -3.59 -21.55
CA LYS A 176 -9.31 -3.03 -21.72
C LYS A 176 -8.36 -3.36 -20.56
N LYS A 177 -8.86 -3.39 -19.32
CA LYS A 177 -8.03 -3.79 -18.16
C LYS A 177 -7.63 -5.27 -18.22
N ASN A 178 -8.56 -6.14 -18.63
CA ASN A 178 -8.29 -7.57 -18.78
C ASN A 178 -7.30 -7.81 -19.91
N GLU A 179 -7.52 -7.19 -21.07
CA GLU A 179 -6.62 -7.24 -22.23
C GLU A 179 -5.22 -6.77 -21.86
N PHE A 180 -5.10 -5.64 -21.16
CA PHE A 180 -3.81 -5.11 -20.70
C PHE A 180 -3.08 -6.06 -19.76
N LEU A 181 -3.78 -6.66 -18.79
CA LEU A 181 -3.17 -7.63 -17.87
C LEU A 181 -2.73 -8.91 -18.61
N GLN A 182 -3.55 -9.40 -19.54
CA GLN A 182 -3.18 -10.55 -20.38
C GLN A 182 -1.98 -10.25 -21.28
N GLU A 183 -1.92 -9.05 -21.87
CA GLU A 183 -0.76 -8.61 -22.66
C GLU A 183 0.52 -8.56 -21.81
N LYS A 184 0.45 -8.07 -20.58
CA LYS A 184 1.57 -8.09 -19.64
C LYS A 184 2.00 -9.53 -19.33
N LEU A 185 1.05 -10.41 -19.04
CA LEU A 185 1.34 -11.83 -18.78
C LEU A 185 2.05 -12.50 -19.97
N ARG A 186 1.64 -12.22 -21.21
CA ARG A 186 2.27 -12.79 -22.40
C ARG A 186 3.70 -12.27 -22.67
N LYS A 187 4.15 -11.23 -21.96
CA LYS A 187 5.48 -10.63 -22.10
C LYS A 187 6.47 -11.08 -21.02
N ILE A 188 6.05 -11.92 -20.07
CA ILE A 188 6.92 -12.43 -19.00
C ILE A 188 7.17 -13.93 -19.18
N ALA A 189 8.39 -14.37 -18.89
CA ALA A 189 8.71 -15.79 -18.77
C ALA A 189 7.93 -16.39 -17.58
N PRO A 190 7.29 -17.57 -17.71
CA PRO A 190 6.52 -18.17 -16.61
C PRO A 190 7.33 -18.32 -15.31
N ARG A 191 8.63 -18.62 -15.41
CA ARG A 191 9.55 -18.71 -14.27
C ARG A 191 9.71 -17.41 -13.49
N ASN A 192 9.49 -16.26 -14.11
CA ASN A 192 9.70 -14.95 -13.51
C ASN A 192 8.42 -14.37 -12.87
N LEU A 193 7.26 -15.01 -13.05
CA LEU A 193 6.00 -14.56 -12.47
C LEU A 193 5.85 -15.08 -11.03
N GLY A 194 6.02 -14.18 -10.05
CA GLY A 194 5.86 -14.48 -8.63
C GLY A 194 4.42 -14.33 -8.13
N GLY A 195 3.60 -13.54 -8.81
CA GLY A 195 2.25 -13.20 -8.34
C GLY A 195 1.65 -12.01 -9.05
N PHE A 196 0.76 -11.34 -8.35
CA PHE A 196 0.15 -10.09 -8.77
C PHE A 196 0.31 -9.04 -7.66
N ILE A 197 0.28 -7.77 -8.02
CA ILE A 197 0.31 -6.65 -7.08
C ILE A 197 -0.90 -5.74 -7.32
N ASP A 198 -1.59 -5.38 -6.24
CA ASP A 198 -2.70 -4.43 -6.24
C ASP A 198 -2.17 -3.00 -6.30
N GLN A 199 -2.26 -2.38 -7.47
CA GLN A 199 -1.90 -0.98 -7.67
C GLN A 199 -3.11 -0.06 -7.43
N TRP A 200 -2.94 1.25 -7.63
CA TRP A 200 -3.97 2.26 -7.42
C TRP A 200 -5.35 1.90 -8.02
N ASP A 201 -5.38 1.56 -9.31
CA ASP A 201 -6.61 1.32 -10.09
C ASP A 201 -6.57 0.08 -11.02
N HIS A 202 -5.51 -0.72 -10.94
CA HIS A 202 -5.29 -1.94 -11.73
C HIS A 202 -4.48 -2.98 -10.95
N LEU A 203 -4.39 -4.20 -11.49
CA LEU A 203 -3.39 -5.18 -11.03
C LEU A 203 -2.18 -5.14 -11.94
N ASP A 204 -1.00 -5.31 -11.36
CA ASP A 204 0.25 -5.53 -12.09
C ASP A 204 0.87 -6.88 -11.74
N LEU A 205 1.95 -7.23 -12.42
CA LEU A 205 2.70 -8.46 -12.19
C LEU A 205 3.66 -8.28 -11.03
N LEU A 206 3.70 -9.26 -10.13
CA LEU A 206 4.74 -9.38 -9.11
C LEU A 206 5.83 -10.29 -9.65
N SER A 207 7.07 -9.80 -9.71
CA SER A 207 8.24 -10.61 -10.08
C SER A 207 8.56 -11.64 -9.01
N ALA A 208 9.04 -12.81 -9.41
CA ALA A 208 9.50 -13.82 -8.47
C ALA A 208 10.87 -13.46 -7.89
N GLU A 209 11.04 -13.66 -6.58
CA GLU A 209 12.36 -13.69 -5.93
C GLU A 209 13.03 -15.05 -6.23
N GLY A 210 13.38 -15.27 -7.50
CA GLY A 210 13.93 -16.54 -8.01
C GLY A 210 13.04 -17.20 -9.07
N LEU A 211 12.92 -18.53 -9.03
CA LEU A 211 12.17 -19.32 -10.02
C LEU A 211 10.78 -19.72 -9.49
N SER A 212 9.74 -19.32 -10.20
CA SER A 212 8.35 -19.67 -9.90
C SER A 212 7.97 -21.04 -10.46
N LEU A 213 8.02 -22.08 -9.62
CA LEU A 213 7.51 -23.41 -9.95
C LEU A 213 5.97 -23.49 -9.92
N GLN A 214 5.31 -22.50 -9.33
CA GLN A 214 3.85 -22.43 -9.25
C GLN A 214 3.22 -22.30 -10.64
N MET A 215 3.89 -21.58 -11.55
CA MET A 215 3.47 -21.50 -12.93
C MET A 215 3.60 -22.84 -13.67
N LYS A 216 4.60 -23.67 -13.36
CA LYS A 216 4.69 -25.03 -13.94
C LYS A 216 3.46 -25.86 -13.57
N LYS A 217 3.06 -25.83 -12.29
CA LYS A 217 1.85 -26.51 -11.79
C LYS A 217 0.58 -25.97 -12.47
N PHE A 218 0.45 -24.64 -12.58
CA PHE A 218 -0.69 -24.02 -13.23
C PHE A 218 -0.80 -24.39 -14.71
N CYS A 219 0.31 -24.29 -15.45
CA CYS A 219 0.39 -24.70 -16.85
C CYS A 219 0.04 -26.18 -17.04
N GLY A 220 0.56 -27.08 -16.20
CA GLY A 220 0.24 -28.51 -16.29
C GLY A 220 -1.25 -28.83 -16.13
N LYS A 221 -1.97 -28.06 -15.31
CA LYS A 221 -3.41 -28.23 -15.10
C LYS A 221 -4.26 -27.71 -16.27
N HIS A 222 -3.79 -26.67 -16.95
CA HIS A 222 -4.59 -25.91 -17.92
C HIS A 222 -4.12 -26.03 -19.37
N ASN A 223 -2.92 -26.53 -19.61
CA ASN A 223 -2.37 -26.83 -20.93
C ASN A 223 -1.38 -28.00 -20.82
N SER A 224 -1.90 -29.21 -20.59
CA SER A 224 -1.10 -30.42 -20.40
C SER A 224 -0.31 -30.86 -21.64
N LYS A 225 -0.61 -30.30 -22.81
CA LYS A 225 0.07 -30.58 -24.09
C LYS A 225 1.25 -29.64 -24.36
N CYS A 226 1.53 -28.69 -23.48
CA CYS A 226 2.65 -27.77 -23.63
C CYS A 226 3.98 -28.53 -23.56
N HIS A 227 4.75 -28.53 -24.66
CA HIS A 227 6.03 -29.23 -24.76
C HIS A 227 7.05 -28.76 -23.70
N HIS A 228 7.05 -27.47 -23.36
CA HIS A 228 7.90 -26.94 -22.31
C HIS A 228 7.63 -27.53 -20.91
N LEU A 229 6.49 -28.17 -20.65
CA LEU A 229 6.21 -28.71 -19.30
C LEU A 229 7.11 -29.89 -18.92
N VAL A 230 7.39 -30.75 -19.89
CA VAL A 230 8.14 -32.00 -19.70
C VAL A 230 9.63 -31.74 -19.84
N ASP A 231 10.00 -31.02 -20.89
CA ASP A 231 11.39 -31.00 -21.36
C ASP A 231 12.15 -29.76 -20.88
N ASP A 232 11.50 -28.59 -20.80
CA ASP A 232 12.24 -27.34 -20.64
C ASP A 232 11.41 -26.15 -20.13
N PHE A 233 10.75 -26.31 -18.98
CA PHE A 233 9.89 -25.24 -18.44
C PHE A 233 10.72 -24.00 -18.09
N ILE A 234 11.96 -24.22 -17.66
CA ILE A 234 12.88 -23.16 -17.27
C ILE A 234 13.14 -22.25 -18.48
N ASN A 235 13.33 -22.77 -19.69
CA ASN A 235 13.59 -21.94 -20.88
C ASN A 235 12.32 -21.55 -21.65
N CYS A 236 11.13 -21.73 -21.05
CA CYS A 236 9.93 -21.11 -21.60
C CYS A 236 10.02 -19.59 -21.41
N ASP A 237 10.12 -18.84 -22.50
CA ASP A 237 10.36 -17.39 -22.44
C ASP A 237 9.08 -16.55 -22.33
N MET A 238 7.91 -17.15 -22.58
CA MET A 238 6.63 -16.44 -22.54
C MET A 238 5.47 -17.30 -22.07
N ILE A 239 4.55 -16.70 -21.31
CA ILE A 239 3.25 -17.31 -21.02
C ILE A 239 2.39 -17.27 -22.30
N CYS A 240 1.87 -18.43 -22.73
CA CYS A 240 1.01 -18.49 -23.91
C CYS A 240 -0.38 -17.87 -23.64
N ASN A 241 -1.10 -17.51 -24.71
CA ASN A 241 -2.39 -16.83 -24.60
C ASN A 241 -3.42 -17.60 -23.75
N GLU A 242 -3.50 -18.92 -23.92
CA GLU A 242 -4.40 -19.78 -23.16
C GLU A 242 -4.15 -19.66 -21.65
N ILE A 243 -2.90 -19.77 -21.23
CA ILE A 243 -2.54 -19.67 -19.81
C ILE A 243 -2.76 -18.25 -19.27
N ALA A 244 -2.46 -17.22 -20.06
CA ALA A 244 -2.73 -15.84 -19.67
C ALA A 244 -4.23 -15.60 -19.43
N CYS A 245 -5.11 -16.07 -20.33
CA CYS A 245 -6.55 -16.02 -20.14
C CYS A 245 -7.00 -16.78 -18.88
N LYS A 246 -6.51 -18.02 -18.69
CA LYS A 246 -6.85 -18.84 -17.51
C LYS A 246 -6.39 -18.24 -16.19
N LEU A 247 -5.23 -17.57 -16.15
CA LEU A 247 -4.78 -16.85 -14.96
C LEU A 247 -5.73 -15.69 -14.62
N VAL A 248 -6.14 -14.90 -15.61
CA VAL A 248 -7.08 -13.80 -15.37
C VAL A 248 -8.45 -14.33 -14.92
N GLU A 249 -9.01 -15.33 -15.58
CA GLU A 249 -10.24 -16.00 -15.15
C GLU A 249 -10.15 -16.52 -13.71
N PHE A 250 -9.01 -17.12 -13.36
CA PHE A 250 -8.72 -17.59 -12.01
C PHE A 250 -8.75 -16.44 -10.99
N LEU A 251 -8.10 -15.31 -11.28
CA LEU A 251 -8.12 -14.16 -10.38
C LEU A 251 -9.53 -13.57 -10.23
N GLN A 252 -10.25 -13.41 -11.34
CA GLN A 252 -11.60 -12.87 -11.36
C GLN A 252 -12.57 -13.69 -10.50
N SER A 253 -12.39 -15.00 -10.47
CA SER A 253 -13.23 -15.93 -9.72
C SER A 253 -12.85 -16.01 -8.23
N ASN A 254 -11.57 -15.86 -7.91
CA ASN A 254 -11.04 -16.34 -6.62
C ASN A 254 -10.41 -15.25 -5.75
N LEU A 255 -9.91 -14.15 -6.33
CA LEU A 255 -9.10 -13.19 -5.58
C LEU A 255 -9.89 -12.46 -4.48
N TYR A 256 -11.14 -12.08 -4.73
CA TYR A 256 -11.96 -11.44 -3.70
C TYR A 256 -12.24 -12.38 -2.51
N THR A 257 -12.54 -13.66 -2.79
CA THR A 257 -12.75 -14.66 -1.74
C THR A 257 -11.47 -14.89 -0.94
N TYR A 258 -10.32 -14.95 -1.61
CA TYR A 258 -9.01 -15.00 -0.96
C TYR A 258 -8.80 -13.80 -0.02
N ILE A 259 -9.00 -12.57 -0.49
CA ILE A 259 -8.87 -11.34 0.32
C ILE A 259 -9.82 -11.34 1.51
N LYS A 260 -11.05 -11.84 1.34
CA LYS A 260 -12.03 -11.89 2.44
C LYS A 260 -11.60 -12.84 3.55
N MET A 261 -10.89 -13.91 3.23
CA MET A 261 -10.51 -14.96 4.18
C MET A 261 -9.12 -14.71 4.78
N GLU A 262 -8.14 -14.35 3.97
CA GLU A 262 -6.74 -14.16 4.39
C GLU A 262 -6.41 -12.69 4.73
N GLY A 263 -7.29 -11.76 4.35
CA GLY A 263 -7.01 -10.32 4.42
C GLY A 263 -6.23 -9.81 3.20
N LEU A 264 -5.96 -8.50 3.21
CA LEU A 264 -5.04 -7.88 2.26
C LEU A 264 -3.60 -8.10 2.74
N ASP A 265 -2.68 -8.24 1.79
CA ASP A 265 -1.25 -8.20 2.07
C ASP A 265 -0.79 -6.77 2.40
N VAL A 266 0.24 -6.64 3.23
CA VAL A 266 0.79 -5.35 3.70
C VAL A 266 1.29 -4.46 2.57
N GLU A 267 1.67 -5.04 1.43
CA GLU A 267 2.15 -4.34 0.24
C GLU A 267 1.25 -4.60 -0.98
N GLY A 268 0.06 -5.16 -0.75
CA GLY A 268 -0.87 -5.49 -1.83
C GLY A 268 -0.41 -6.64 -2.71
N HIS A 269 0.54 -7.45 -2.25
CA HIS A 269 1.03 -8.61 -2.98
C HIS A 269 0.06 -9.77 -2.90
N TYR A 270 -0.13 -10.45 -4.02
CA TYR A 270 -0.86 -11.71 -4.14
C TYR A 270 0.06 -12.76 -4.77
N PRO A 271 0.97 -13.36 -3.98
CA PRO A 271 1.91 -14.36 -4.49
C PRO A 271 1.20 -15.61 -5.01
N LEU A 272 1.67 -16.14 -6.14
CA LEU A 272 1.09 -17.35 -6.75
C LEU A 272 1.09 -18.54 -5.81
N TYR A 273 2.13 -18.72 -4.98
CA TYR A 273 2.18 -19.86 -4.06
C TYR A 273 1.09 -19.80 -2.98
N LYS A 274 0.65 -18.60 -2.59
CA LYS A 274 -0.52 -18.45 -1.69
C LYS A 274 -1.81 -18.67 -2.46
N LEU A 275 -1.95 -18.03 -3.62
CA LEU A 275 -3.17 -18.11 -4.44
C LEU A 275 -3.48 -19.54 -4.92
N LEU A 276 -2.47 -20.29 -5.39
CA LEU A 276 -2.64 -21.61 -6.01
C LEU A 276 -2.59 -22.78 -5.02
N ASN A 277 -2.11 -22.57 -3.79
CA ASN A 277 -2.23 -23.58 -2.73
C ASN A 277 -3.49 -23.40 -1.89
N TYR A 278 -4.21 -22.31 -2.11
CA TYR A 278 -5.49 -22.08 -1.46
C TYR A 278 -6.51 -23.15 -1.83
N LYS A 279 -7.37 -23.53 -0.87
CA LYS A 279 -8.37 -24.62 -1.02
C LYS A 279 -9.20 -24.53 -2.30
N ILE A 280 -9.39 -23.32 -2.83
CA ILE A 280 -10.10 -23.04 -4.09
C ILE A 280 -9.41 -23.62 -5.34
N PHE A 281 -8.07 -23.67 -5.39
CA PHE A 281 -7.38 -24.24 -6.55
C PHE A 281 -7.30 -25.76 -6.50
N ASN A 282 -7.31 -26.35 -5.29
CA ASN A 282 -7.22 -27.79 -5.06
C ASN A 282 -8.60 -28.48 -4.95
N SER A 283 -9.70 -27.74 -4.93
CA SER A 283 -11.05 -28.28 -5.09
C SER A 283 -11.32 -28.63 -6.56
N LYS A 284 -10.85 -29.80 -6.98
CA LYS A 284 -11.37 -30.57 -8.11
C LYS A 284 -11.50 -32.01 -7.67
#